data_AF-B3ED25-F1
#
_entry.id   AF-B3ED25-F1
#
_cell.length_a   1.000
_cell.length_b   1.000
_cell.length_c   1.000
_cell.angle_alpha   90.00
_cell.angle_beta   90.00
_cell.angle_gamma   90.00
#
_symmetry.space_group_name_H-M   'P 1'
#
loop_
_entity.id
_entity.type
_entity.pdbx_description
1 polymer ?
#
loop_
_entity_poly.entity_id
_entity_poly.type
_entity_poly.pdbx_seq_one_letter_code
_entity_poly.pdbx_strand_id
1 'polypeptide(L)'
;MDPYWLTGEPAGLERNARKNDAGRFKPIKEIINDTILSLQREFGTLRYLLCLFFIPFMQLKQNKSNNLPGYAGLLLGVCLIIYLFSQIDLEGAIGRILSIGFSSVLILLPFLVLHVVETFAWIKVFPPGITRIPFFPLLRIQLIAETVSMTLPAGVAVGEPLRPYLCNRFIGLPVPESVASVAVRKLMLGAAQGLYTVIGAFAGYGFLQMVSRRVIGFEGLGLLMVISGLAVFLLFMLFLLLLLNGSVAGHIHRFLMLVPFRKLKAWLLEKESGFLDTDQALNSYRGFPAGGRLLAMFYYVLAWFMLTAESYIILTLLGVEISFYQIFAIDIALAMLRSLFFFIPSGLGVQDLGYLLFFQALGIHDFAADGAAFVLLRRFKEVLWYSFGYGVMFLSGVHLGDAQSGGNNDES
;
A
#
# COMPACT_ATOMS: atom_id res chain seq x y z
N MET A 1 9.20 -35.68 90.06
CA MET A 1 7.80 -36.09 90.28
C MET A 1 6.94 -34.89 89.94
N ASP A 2 6.31 -34.98 88.78
CA ASP A 2 5.12 -34.24 88.31
C ASP A 2 3.97 -34.23 89.36
N PRO A 3 2.85 -33.46 89.25
CA PRO A 3 2.29 -32.87 88.01
C PRO A 3 1.42 -31.56 88.10
N TYR A 4 1.05 -31.05 86.92
CA TYR A 4 -0.25 -30.45 86.50
C TYR A 4 -0.50 -28.91 86.36
N TRP A 5 -0.75 -28.57 85.09
CA TRP A 5 -1.64 -27.55 84.46
C TRP A 5 -1.26 -26.05 84.45
N LEU A 6 -0.83 -25.61 83.25
CA LEU A 6 -0.61 -24.23 82.80
C LEU A 6 -1.88 -23.65 82.15
N THR A 7 -2.32 -22.50 82.66
CA THR A 7 -3.03 -21.44 81.91
C THR A 7 -2.31 -20.13 82.19
N GLY A 8 -1.90 -19.41 81.15
CA GLY A 8 -1.35 -18.04 81.29
C GLY A 8 -0.16 -17.77 80.36
N GLU A 9 -0.44 -17.15 79.22
CA GLU A 9 0.53 -16.38 78.41
C GLU A 9 1.24 -15.31 79.27
N PRO A 10 2.49 -14.88 78.97
CA PRO A 10 2.74 -14.01 77.81
C PRO A 10 4.16 -14.02 77.18
N ALA A 11 4.24 -13.28 76.06
CA ALA A 11 5.39 -12.53 75.54
C ALA A 11 6.55 -13.31 74.87
N GLY A 12 6.54 -13.29 73.53
CA GLY A 12 7.70 -13.51 72.67
C GLY A 12 7.75 -12.43 71.59
N LEU A 13 8.77 -11.57 71.66
CA LEU A 13 9.12 -10.55 70.69
C LEU A 13 9.61 -11.14 69.34
N GLU A 14 9.34 -10.38 68.28
CA GLU A 14 10.09 -10.25 67.01
C GLU A 14 10.00 -11.34 65.93
N ARG A 15 9.16 -11.06 64.91
CA ARG A 15 9.68 -10.73 63.57
C ARG A 15 8.58 -10.15 62.65
N ASN A 16 8.80 -8.91 62.22
CA ASN A 16 8.16 -8.30 61.07
C ASN A 16 8.36 -9.17 59.82
N ALA A 17 7.27 -9.63 59.18
CA ALA A 17 7.04 -9.58 57.73
C ALA A 17 6.00 -10.62 57.24
N ARG A 18 5.02 -10.09 56.49
CA ARG A 18 4.17 -10.71 55.44
C ARG A 18 2.83 -11.37 55.83
N LYS A 19 1.88 -11.08 54.92
CA LYS A 19 0.58 -11.71 54.62
C LYS A 19 -0.59 -11.16 55.46
N ASN A 20 -1.70 -10.67 54.92
CA ASN A 20 -2.20 -10.60 53.54
C ASN A 20 -3.39 -9.63 53.56
N ASP A 21 -3.24 -8.43 52.99
CA ASP A 21 -4.38 -7.69 52.43
C ASP A 21 -4.57 -8.18 50.99
N ALA A 22 -5.29 -9.30 50.84
CA ALA A 22 -5.79 -9.72 49.54
C ALA A 22 -7.03 -8.87 49.22
N GLY A 23 -6.74 -7.65 48.82
CA GLY A 23 -7.69 -6.76 48.16
C GLY A 23 -8.32 -7.45 46.96
N ARG A 24 -9.61 -7.18 46.84
CA ARG A 24 -10.53 -7.25 45.70
C ARG A 24 -9.88 -6.93 44.34
N PHE A 25 -8.98 -7.78 43.85
CA PHE A 25 -8.51 -7.78 42.47
C PHE A 25 -9.41 -8.72 41.67
N LYS A 26 -10.17 -8.14 40.75
CA LYS A 26 -10.82 -8.92 39.69
C LYS A 26 -9.71 -9.70 38.97
N PRO A 27 -9.81 -11.03 38.83
CA PRO A 27 -8.76 -11.81 38.18
C PRO A 27 -8.49 -11.25 36.78
N ILE A 28 -7.21 -11.10 36.42
CA ILE A 28 -6.78 -10.53 35.13
C ILE A 28 -7.49 -11.21 33.94
N LYS A 29 -7.82 -12.49 34.06
CA LYS A 29 -8.65 -13.22 33.08
C LYS A 29 -10.06 -12.65 32.88
N GLU A 30 -10.74 -12.17 33.93
CA GLU A 30 -12.06 -11.54 33.81
C GLU A 30 -11.96 -10.14 33.19
N ILE A 31 -10.92 -9.37 33.51
CA ILE A 31 -10.70 -8.06 32.88
C ILE A 31 -10.38 -8.23 31.39
N ILE A 32 -9.55 -9.22 31.05
CA ILE A 32 -9.23 -9.56 29.65
C ILE A 32 -10.47 -10.07 28.92
N ASN A 33 -11.28 -10.95 29.52
CA ASN A 33 -12.53 -11.40 28.89
C ASN A 33 -13.55 -10.27 28.72
N ASP A 34 -13.70 -9.38 29.70
CA ASP A 34 -14.58 -8.22 29.59
C ASP A 34 -14.07 -7.25 28.49
N THR A 35 -12.75 -7.10 28.35
CA THR A 35 -12.12 -6.27 27.31
C THR A 35 -12.20 -6.93 25.93
N ILE A 36 -12.08 -8.26 25.83
CA ILE A 36 -12.27 -9.03 24.60
C ILE A 36 -13.74 -9.00 24.18
N LEU A 37 -14.68 -9.10 25.12
CA LEU A 37 -16.12 -8.99 24.85
C LEU A 37 -16.51 -7.56 24.46
N SER A 38 -15.89 -6.53 25.06
CA SER A 38 -16.09 -5.14 24.64
C SER A 38 -15.49 -4.89 23.25
N LEU A 39 -14.29 -5.42 22.97
CA LEU A 39 -13.65 -5.34 21.66
C LEU A 39 -14.42 -6.16 20.61
N GLN A 40 -14.92 -7.37 20.90
CA GLN A 40 -15.78 -8.13 19.98
C GLN A 40 -17.10 -7.42 19.70
N ARG A 41 -17.66 -6.71 20.68
CA ARG A 41 -18.87 -5.90 20.50
C ARG A 41 -18.57 -4.63 19.68
N GLU A 42 -17.41 -4.00 19.88
CA GLU A 42 -16.90 -2.92 19.02
C GLU A 42 -16.48 -3.41 17.61
N PHE A 43 -16.00 -4.65 17.45
CA PHE A 43 -15.66 -5.24 16.16
C PHE A 43 -16.90 -5.73 15.39
N GLY A 44 -17.94 -6.17 16.10
CA GLY A 44 -19.30 -6.30 15.56
C GLY A 44 -19.83 -4.95 15.07
N THR A 45 -19.45 -3.87 15.77
CA THR A 45 -19.68 -2.49 15.31
C THR A 45 -18.77 -2.12 14.14
N LEU A 46 -17.56 -2.69 13.98
CA LEU A 46 -16.77 -2.62 12.73
C LEU A 46 -17.47 -3.30 11.55
N ARG A 47 -18.24 -4.37 11.76
CA ARG A 47 -19.07 -4.99 10.71
C ARG A 47 -20.19 -4.05 10.26
N TYR A 48 -20.76 -3.30 11.21
CA TYR A 48 -21.74 -2.23 10.93
C TYR A 48 -21.11 -0.93 10.43
N LEU A 49 -19.86 -0.59 10.82
CA LEU A 49 -19.07 0.56 10.36
C LEU A 49 -18.49 0.29 8.97
N LEU A 50 -18.10 -0.94 8.64
CA LEU A 50 -17.81 -1.38 7.27
C LEU A 50 -19.08 -1.29 6.43
N CYS A 51 -20.25 -1.71 6.94
CA CYS A 51 -21.51 -1.46 6.23
C CYS A 51 -21.84 0.05 6.14
N LEU A 52 -21.65 0.85 7.19
CA LEU A 52 -21.95 2.29 7.23
C LEU A 52 -20.90 3.17 6.51
N PHE A 53 -19.68 2.67 6.26
CA PHE A 53 -18.71 3.26 5.34
C PHE A 53 -19.01 2.90 3.88
N PHE A 54 -19.59 1.71 3.63
CA PHE A 54 -19.99 1.28 2.29
C PHE A 54 -21.37 1.83 1.85
N ILE A 55 -22.30 2.10 2.77
CA ILE A 55 -23.67 2.56 2.45
C ILE A 55 -23.72 3.98 1.83
N PRO A 56 -22.90 4.97 2.22
CA PRO A 56 -22.84 6.27 1.53
C PRO A 56 -22.19 6.17 0.12
N PHE A 57 -21.45 5.09 -0.17
CA PHE A 57 -20.77 4.87 -1.46
C PHE A 57 -21.76 4.61 -2.62
N MET A 58 -23.05 4.38 -2.30
CA MET A 58 -24.12 4.12 -3.27
C MET A 58 -24.82 5.40 -3.78
N GLN A 59 -24.42 6.60 -3.34
CA GLN A 59 -25.00 7.87 -3.77
C GLN A 59 -24.03 8.85 -4.45
N LEU A 60 -23.00 8.34 -5.13
CA LEU A 60 -22.31 9.17 -6.12
C LEU A 60 -23.08 9.07 -7.44
N LYS A 61 -23.79 10.14 -7.76
CA LYS A 61 -24.53 10.39 -9.01
C LYS A 61 -23.61 10.15 -10.21
N GLN A 62 -23.57 8.90 -10.66
CA GLN A 62 -22.80 8.47 -11.81
C GLN A 62 -23.44 9.01 -13.07
N ASN A 63 -22.64 9.72 -13.85
CA ASN A 63 -22.88 9.76 -15.28
C ASN A 63 -22.73 8.34 -15.82
N LYS A 64 -23.65 7.95 -16.71
CA LYS A 64 -23.94 6.60 -17.16
C LYS A 64 -22.80 6.04 -18.02
N SER A 65 -21.69 5.66 -17.40
CA SER A 65 -20.63 4.84 -18.00
C SER A 65 -20.57 3.51 -17.26
N ASN A 66 -20.74 2.42 -18.00
CA ASN A 66 -20.81 1.06 -17.47
C ASN A 66 -19.45 0.65 -16.86
N ASN A 67 -19.19 1.01 -15.60
CA ASN A 67 -18.00 0.59 -14.85
C ASN A 67 -18.11 -0.87 -14.36
N LEU A 68 -18.70 -1.75 -15.17
CA LEU A 68 -18.91 -3.17 -14.88
C LEU A 68 -17.61 -3.89 -14.45
N PRO A 69 -16.43 -3.64 -15.06
CA PRO A 69 -15.18 -4.27 -14.63
C PRO A 69 -14.74 -3.84 -13.22
N GLY A 70 -14.97 -2.57 -12.85
CA GLY A 70 -14.63 -2.06 -11.52
C GLY A 70 -15.51 -2.68 -10.44
N TYR A 71 -16.83 -2.73 -10.67
CA TYR A 71 -17.75 -3.39 -9.74
C TYR A 71 -17.52 -4.90 -9.63
N ALA A 72 -17.20 -5.57 -10.75
CA ALA A 72 -16.82 -6.98 -10.74
C ALA A 72 -15.53 -7.21 -9.94
N GLY A 73 -14.52 -6.35 -10.10
CA GLY A 73 -13.28 -6.40 -9.31
C GLY A 73 -13.50 -6.18 -7.82
N LEU A 74 -14.36 -5.24 -7.43
CA LEU A 74 -14.73 -5.00 -6.04
C LEU A 74 -15.45 -6.21 -5.45
N LEU A 75 -16.45 -6.76 -6.16
CA LEU A 75 -17.20 -7.93 -5.71
C LEU A 75 -16.27 -9.14 -5.55
N LEU A 76 -15.37 -9.36 -6.50
CA LEU A 76 -14.37 -10.41 -6.42
C LEU A 76 -13.43 -10.21 -5.22
N GLY A 77 -12.94 -9.00 -4.97
CA GLY A 77 -12.13 -8.69 -3.79
C GLY A 77 -12.87 -8.96 -2.47
N VAL A 78 -14.15 -8.57 -2.38
CA VAL A 78 -15.00 -8.85 -1.21
C VAL A 78 -15.22 -10.36 -1.05
N CYS A 79 -15.52 -11.09 -2.12
CA CYS A 79 -15.67 -12.55 -2.07
C CYS A 79 -14.38 -13.23 -1.61
N LEU A 80 -13.21 -12.81 -2.09
CA LEU A 80 -11.92 -13.34 -1.66
C LEU A 80 -11.64 -13.04 -0.19
N ILE A 81 -12.00 -11.86 0.30
CA ILE A 81 -11.88 -11.51 1.73
C ILE A 81 -12.82 -12.38 2.58
N ILE A 82 -14.08 -12.54 2.18
CA ILE A 82 -15.03 -13.40 2.91
C ILE A 82 -14.53 -14.84 2.95
N TYR A 83 -14.05 -15.35 1.81
CA TYR A 83 -13.43 -16.66 1.73
C TYR A 83 -12.21 -16.76 2.66
N LEU A 84 -11.32 -15.77 2.64
CA LEU A 84 -10.15 -15.70 3.50
C LEU A 84 -10.54 -15.75 4.98
N PHE A 85 -11.50 -14.93 5.42
CA PHE A 85 -11.99 -14.93 6.80
C PHE A 85 -12.70 -16.23 7.19
N SER A 86 -13.28 -16.96 6.22
CA SER A 86 -13.87 -18.27 6.48
C SER A 86 -12.84 -19.37 6.75
N GLN A 87 -11.58 -19.15 6.36
CA GLN A 87 -10.47 -20.12 6.47
C GLN A 87 -9.53 -19.78 7.65
N ILE A 88 -9.77 -18.70 8.37
CA ILE A 88 -8.86 -18.10 9.34
C ILE A 88 -9.38 -18.26 10.77
N ASP A 89 -8.47 -18.55 11.69
CA ASP A 89 -8.73 -18.42 13.14
C ASP A 89 -8.64 -16.95 13.58
N LEU A 90 -9.79 -16.27 13.57
CA LEU A 90 -9.89 -14.86 13.96
C LEU A 90 -9.61 -14.65 15.46
N GLU A 91 -10.03 -15.60 16.30
CA GLU A 91 -9.86 -15.49 17.74
C GLU A 91 -8.37 -15.61 18.12
N GLY A 92 -7.68 -16.59 17.55
CA GLY A 92 -6.22 -16.73 17.67
C GLY A 92 -5.47 -15.51 17.14
N ALA A 93 -5.89 -14.95 16.00
CA ALA A 93 -5.27 -13.77 15.42
C ALA A 93 -5.37 -12.52 16.31
N ILE A 94 -6.54 -12.27 16.90
CA ILE A 94 -6.74 -11.14 17.83
C ILE A 94 -5.88 -11.31 19.07
N GLY A 95 -5.79 -12.52 19.63
CA GLY A 95 -4.92 -12.81 20.77
C GLY A 95 -3.45 -12.45 20.50
N ARG A 96 -2.94 -12.78 19.30
CA ARG A 96 -1.57 -12.43 18.88
C ARG A 96 -1.39 -10.94 18.67
N ILE A 97 -2.33 -10.26 18.03
CA ILE A 97 -2.29 -8.80 17.83
C ILE A 97 -2.25 -8.06 19.17
N LEU A 98 -3.08 -8.46 20.14
CA LEU A 98 -3.09 -7.84 21.46
C LEU A 98 -1.76 -8.06 22.21
N SER A 99 -1.07 -9.18 21.96
CA SER A 99 0.22 -9.45 22.59
C SER A 99 1.36 -8.54 22.10
N ILE A 100 1.24 -7.96 20.90
CA ILE A 100 2.21 -6.99 20.35
C ILE A 100 2.23 -5.67 21.16
N GLY A 101 1.07 -5.27 21.69
CA GLY A 101 0.92 -4.05 22.49
C GLY A 101 1.30 -2.77 21.73
N PHE A 102 2.07 -1.89 22.39
CA PHE A 102 2.48 -0.58 21.85
C PHE A 102 3.44 -0.69 20.66
N SER A 103 4.14 -1.81 20.50
CA SER A 103 5.06 -2.04 19.37
C SER A 103 4.34 -2.02 18.02
N SER A 104 3.01 -2.13 17.99
CA SER A 104 2.19 -2.04 16.77
C SER A 104 2.32 -0.69 16.04
N VAL A 105 2.74 0.38 16.74
CA VAL A 105 3.03 1.69 16.12
C VAL A 105 4.15 1.58 15.07
N LEU A 106 5.10 0.66 15.25
CA LEU A 106 6.19 0.44 14.29
C LEU A 106 5.69 -0.03 12.92
N ILE A 107 4.49 -0.62 12.85
CA ILE A 107 3.87 -1.09 11.60
C ILE A 107 3.46 0.10 10.71
N LEU A 108 3.20 1.27 11.29
CA LEU A 108 2.83 2.47 10.53
C LEU A 108 4.03 3.15 9.88
N LEU A 109 5.23 2.98 10.43
CA LEU A 109 6.42 3.72 10.06
C LEU A 109 6.91 3.45 8.63
N PRO A 110 7.00 2.19 8.14
CA PRO A 110 7.47 1.90 6.80
C PRO A 110 6.65 2.60 5.71
N PHE A 111 5.33 2.65 5.87
CA PHE A 111 4.45 3.30 4.91
C PHE A 111 4.61 4.84 4.91
N LEU A 112 4.83 5.45 6.07
CA LEU A 112 5.21 6.87 6.17
C LEU A 112 6.54 7.13 5.45
N VAL A 113 7.56 6.32 5.74
CA VAL A 113 8.89 6.46 5.14
C VAL A 113 8.82 6.27 3.62
N LEU A 114 8.03 5.31 3.14
CA LEU A 114 7.78 5.10 1.71
C LEU A 114 7.32 6.39 1.04
N HIS A 115 6.28 7.04 1.56
CA HIS A 115 5.75 8.27 0.97
C HIS A 115 6.73 9.44 1.04
N VAL A 116 7.46 9.56 2.15
CA VAL A 116 8.51 10.58 2.31
C VAL A 116 9.62 10.38 1.28
N VAL A 117 10.13 9.15 1.15
CA VAL A 117 11.21 8.80 0.22
C VAL A 117 10.78 8.99 -1.24
N GLU A 118 9.57 8.55 -1.60
CA GLU A 118 9.02 8.79 -2.94
C GLU A 118 8.85 10.29 -3.23
N THR A 119 8.43 11.09 -2.24
CA THR A 119 8.30 12.54 -2.41
C THR A 119 9.68 13.16 -2.68
N PHE A 120 10.71 12.76 -1.92
CA PHE A 120 12.09 13.19 -2.18
C PHE A 120 12.56 12.77 -3.58
N ALA A 121 12.30 11.52 -3.98
CA ALA A 121 12.63 11.02 -5.31
C ALA A 121 11.95 11.90 -6.38
N TRP A 122 10.67 12.22 -6.21
CA TRP A 122 9.92 13.03 -7.15
C TRP A 122 10.45 14.47 -7.24
N ILE A 123 10.78 15.12 -6.12
CA ILE A 123 11.44 16.44 -6.13
C ILE A 123 12.72 16.41 -6.96
N LYS A 124 13.51 15.34 -6.85
CA LYS A 124 14.75 15.18 -7.61
C LYS A 124 14.53 14.91 -9.10
N VAL A 125 13.34 14.46 -9.50
CA VAL A 125 13.02 14.21 -10.91
C VAL A 125 12.74 15.52 -11.68
N PHE A 126 12.36 16.60 -11.00
CA PHE A 126 12.08 17.87 -11.68
C PHE A 126 13.32 18.44 -12.41
N PRO A 127 13.12 19.01 -13.62
CA PRO A 127 14.20 19.55 -14.44
C PRO A 127 14.79 20.82 -13.81
N PRO A 128 16.05 21.17 -14.13
CA PRO A 128 16.74 22.31 -13.50
C PRO A 128 16.03 23.67 -13.66
N GLY A 129 15.21 23.84 -14.70
CA GLY A 129 14.43 25.05 -14.93
C GLY A 129 13.29 25.28 -13.94
N ILE A 130 12.82 24.22 -13.27
CA ILE A 130 11.77 24.30 -12.25
C ILE A 130 12.45 24.35 -10.89
N THR A 131 12.66 25.57 -10.39
CA THR A 131 13.35 25.78 -9.11
C THR A 131 12.34 25.90 -7.97
N ARG A 132 12.56 25.14 -6.88
CA ARG A 132 11.79 25.14 -5.61
C ARG A 132 10.43 24.44 -5.63
N ILE A 133 10.42 23.13 -5.86
CA ILE A 133 9.25 22.30 -5.55
C ILE A 133 9.14 22.09 -4.03
N PRO A 134 8.05 22.56 -3.38
CA PRO A 134 7.90 22.45 -1.94
C PRO A 134 7.54 21.00 -1.53
N PHE A 135 8.23 20.48 -0.51
CA PHE A 135 8.07 19.09 -0.07
C PHE A 135 6.66 18.77 0.45
N PHE A 136 6.12 19.59 1.36
CA PHE A 136 4.83 19.29 2.01
C PHE A 136 3.62 19.34 1.06
N PRO A 137 3.50 20.32 0.14
CA PRO A 137 2.47 20.27 -0.89
C PRO A 137 2.60 19.04 -1.79
N LEU A 138 3.82 18.65 -2.17
CA LEU A 138 4.02 17.46 -3.00
C LEU A 138 3.66 16.16 -2.25
N LEU A 139 4.05 16.05 -0.98
CA LEU A 139 3.67 14.93 -0.11
C LEU A 139 2.14 14.85 0.04
N ARG A 140 1.48 15.99 0.22
CA ARG A 140 0.01 16.08 0.27
C ARG A 140 -0.63 15.55 -1.02
N ILE A 141 -0.15 16.01 -2.17
CA ILE A 141 -0.62 15.55 -3.49
C ILE A 141 -0.47 14.03 -3.59
N GLN A 142 0.67 13.51 -3.16
CA GLN A 142 0.96 12.09 -3.21
C GLN A 142 0.03 11.28 -2.31
N LEU A 143 -0.19 11.70 -1.07
CA LEU A 143 -1.11 11.03 -0.13
C LEU A 143 -2.55 11.00 -0.65
N ILE A 144 -3.06 12.13 -1.16
CA ILE A 144 -4.42 12.21 -1.72
C ILE A 144 -4.54 11.28 -2.93
N ALA A 145 -3.65 11.42 -3.90
CA ALA A 145 -3.70 10.65 -5.14
C ALA A 145 -3.52 9.15 -4.89
N GLU A 146 -2.65 8.76 -3.95
CA GLU A 146 -2.44 7.36 -3.59
C GLU A 146 -3.68 6.78 -2.92
N THR A 147 -4.25 7.51 -1.96
CA THR A 147 -5.48 7.10 -1.26
C THR A 147 -6.59 6.83 -2.27
N VAL A 148 -6.83 7.76 -3.20
CA VAL A 148 -7.81 7.57 -4.28
C VAL A 148 -7.45 6.37 -5.17
N SER A 149 -6.17 6.16 -5.46
CA SER A 149 -5.71 5.06 -6.30
C SER A 149 -5.94 3.68 -5.68
N MET A 150 -5.78 3.56 -4.36
CA MET A 150 -5.82 2.27 -3.67
C MET A 150 -7.22 1.87 -3.20
N THR A 151 -8.12 2.84 -3.02
CA THR A 151 -9.46 2.63 -2.45
C THR A 151 -10.55 2.42 -3.50
N LEU A 152 -10.48 3.12 -4.63
CA LEU A 152 -11.50 3.02 -5.67
C LEU A 152 -11.28 1.78 -6.55
N PRO A 153 -12.35 1.14 -7.04
CA PRO A 153 -12.23 0.13 -8.10
C PRO A 153 -11.64 0.75 -9.35
N ALA A 154 -10.60 0.12 -9.91
CA ALA A 154 -9.75 0.72 -10.94
C ALA A 154 -9.23 2.13 -10.55
N GLY A 155 -9.00 2.37 -9.26
CA GLY A 155 -8.70 3.69 -8.70
C GLY A 155 -7.45 4.33 -9.26
N VAL A 156 -6.47 3.55 -9.71
CA VAL A 156 -5.27 4.04 -10.42
C VAL A 156 -5.66 4.92 -11.62
N ALA A 157 -6.74 4.59 -12.33
CA ALA A 157 -7.24 5.38 -13.46
C ALA A 157 -7.82 6.75 -13.05
N VAL A 158 -8.14 6.94 -11.77
CA VAL A 158 -8.67 8.18 -11.21
C VAL A 158 -7.59 8.96 -10.44
N GLY A 159 -6.80 8.27 -9.62
CA GLY A 159 -5.78 8.89 -8.78
C GLY A 159 -4.53 9.32 -9.55
N GLU A 160 -4.13 8.63 -10.62
CA GLU A 160 -2.99 9.08 -11.43
C GLU A 160 -3.26 10.42 -12.13
N PRO A 161 -4.41 10.63 -12.82
CA PRO A 161 -4.75 11.94 -13.41
C PRO A 161 -5.02 13.04 -12.39
N LEU A 162 -5.25 12.69 -11.12
CA LEU A 162 -5.43 13.68 -10.05
C LEU A 162 -4.10 14.38 -9.73
N ARG A 163 -2.95 13.72 -9.91
CA ARG A 163 -1.63 14.29 -9.56
C ARG A 163 -1.31 15.55 -10.37
N PRO A 164 -1.42 15.57 -11.72
CA PRO A 164 -1.16 16.78 -12.48
C PRO A 164 -2.09 17.94 -12.11
N TYR A 165 -3.39 17.66 -11.90
CA TYR A 165 -4.37 18.65 -11.46
C TYR A 165 -3.97 19.27 -10.11
N LEU A 166 -3.60 18.45 -9.12
CA LEU A 166 -3.21 18.96 -7.82
C LEU A 166 -1.85 19.66 -7.82
N CYS A 167 -0.92 19.28 -8.70
CA CYS A 167 0.32 20.03 -8.94
C CYS A 167 0.00 21.46 -9.44
N ASN A 168 -0.91 21.59 -10.40
CA ASN A 168 -1.35 22.90 -10.85
C ASN A 168 -2.02 23.68 -9.72
N ARG A 169 -2.97 23.08 -9.00
CA ARG A 169 -3.73 23.74 -7.93
C ARG A 169 -2.89 24.15 -6.71
N PHE A 170 -2.00 23.28 -6.22
CA PHE A 170 -1.27 23.51 -4.96
C PHE A 170 0.16 24.02 -5.13
N ILE A 171 0.75 23.84 -6.31
CA ILE A 171 2.13 24.27 -6.59
C ILE A 171 2.14 25.39 -7.65
N GLY A 172 1.07 25.56 -8.43
CA GLY A 172 1.01 26.55 -9.51
C GLY A 172 1.74 26.10 -10.79
N LEU A 173 2.03 24.80 -10.89
CA LEU A 173 2.78 24.26 -12.02
C LEU A 173 1.88 24.22 -13.28
N PRO A 174 2.34 24.68 -14.45
CA PRO A 174 1.58 24.55 -15.69
C PRO A 174 1.12 23.10 -15.92
N VAL A 175 -0.08 22.90 -16.48
CA VAL A 175 -0.64 21.57 -16.71
C VAL A 175 0.30 20.68 -17.55
N PRO A 176 0.92 21.16 -18.65
CA PRO A 176 1.85 20.34 -19.44
C PRO A 176 3.07 19.87 -18.63
N GLU A 177 3.66 20.74 -17.82
CA GLU A 177 4.79 20.40 -16.94
C GLU A 177 4.39 19.42 -15.83
N SER A 178 3.17 19.58 -15.31
CA SER A 178 2.60 18.69 -14.30
C SER A 178 2.38 17.27 -14.86
N VAL A 179 1.84 17.16 -16.07
CA VAL A 179 1.63 15.89 -16.77
C VAL A 179 2.97 15.22 -17.09
N ALA A 180 3.92 15.98 -17.63
CA ALA A 180 5.27 15.49 -17.92
C ALA A 180 5.97 14.95 -16.66
N SER A 181 5.93 15.70 -15.55
CA SER A 181 6.54 15.29 -14.29
C SER A 181 5.92 14.01 -13.72
N VAL A 182 4.59 13.90 -13.75
CA VAL A 182 3.88 12.71 -13.27
C VAL A 182 4.18 11.49 -14.16
N ALA A 183 4.24 11.67 -15.48
CA ALA A 183 4.57 10.61 -16.42
C ALA A 183 6.00 10.08 -16.20
N VAL A 184 6.99 10.97 -16.09
CA VAL A 184 8.38 10.60 -15.81
C VAL A 184 8.49 9.88 -14.45
N ARG A 185 7.85 10.42 -13.40
CA ARG A 185 7.76 9.75 -12.09
C ARG A 185 7.20 8.34 -12.21
N LYS A 186 6.08 8.17 -12.91
CA LYS A 186 5.40 6.87 -13.03
C LYS A 186 6.28 5.84 -13.73
N LEU A 187 6.96 6.25 -14.80
CA LEU A 187 7.87 5.37 -15.53
C LEU A 187 9.10 4.99 -14.70
N MET A 188 9.67 5.94 -13.94
CA MET A 188 10.77 5.66 -13.02
C MET A 188 10.33 4.73 -11.88
N LEU A 189 9.13 4.90 -11.31
CA LEU A 189 8.56 3.99 -10.30
C LEU A 189 8.38 2.56 -10.84
N GLY A 190 7.89 2.41 -12.08
CA GLY A 190 7.74 1.10 -12.73
C GLY A 190 9.08 0.44 -13.04
N ALA A 191 10.07 1.20 -13.50
CA ALA A 191 11.42 0.70 -13.65
C ALA A 191 12.01 0.28 -12.29
N ALA A 192 11.85 1.09 -11.24
CA ALA A 192 12.29 0.75 -9.89
C ALA A 192 11.64 -0.54 -9.38
N GLN A 193 10.36 -0.78 -9.67
CA GLN A 193 9.68 -2.04 -9.34
C GLN A 193 10.35 -3.24 -10.02
N GLY A 194 10.66 -3.13 -11.31
CA GLY A 194 11.35 -4.19 -12.06
C GLY A 194 12.73 -4.48 -11.45
N LEU A 195 13.50 -3.45 -11.13
CA LEU A 195 14.81 -3.60 -10.50
C LEU A 195 14.71 -4.21 -9.09
N TYR A 196 13.77 -3.74 -8.27
CA TYR A 196 13.45 -4.31 -6.96
C TYR A 196 13.10 -5.80 -7.05
N THR A 197 12.32 -6.18 -8.07
CA THR A 197 11.95 -7.58 -8.33
C THR A 197 13.16 -8.42 -8.72
N VAL A 198 14.04 -7.91 -9.59
CA VAL A 198 15.29 -8.60 -9.96
C VAL A 198 16.18 -8.81 -8.74
N ILE A 199 16.38 -7.76 -7.92
CA ILE A 199 17.21 -7.84 -6.71
C ILE A 199 16.65 -8.89 -5.74
N GLY A 200 15.33 -8.87 -5.48
CA GLY A 200 14.70 -9.85 -4.61
C GLY A 200 14.71 -11.27 -5.18
N ALA A 201 14.60 -11.41 -6.50
CA ALA A 201 14.59 -12.71 -7.16
C ALA A 201 15.97 -13.36 -7.07
N PHE A 202 17.05 -12.58 -7.18
CA PHE A 202 18.41 -13.08 -6.94
C PHE A 202 18.66 -13.37 -5.45
N ALA A 203 18.30 -12.45 -4.56
CA ALA A 203 18.51 -12.62 -3.12
C ALA A 203 17.75 -13.82 -2.54
N GLY A 204 16.54 -14.08 -3.03
CA GLY A 204 15.67 -15.17 -2.62
C GLY A 204 15.62 -16.35 -3.59
N TYR A 205 16.54 -16.46 -4.55
CA TYR A 205 16.42 -17.42 -5.66
C TYR A 205 16.25 -18.86 -5.19
N GLY A 206 17.11 -19.32 -4.27
CA GLY A 206 17.04 -20.67 -3.74
C GLY A 206 15.73 -20.95 -3.02
N PHE A 207 15.22 -19.97 -2.27
CA PHE A 207 13.91 -20.07 -1.61
C PHE A 207 12.77 -20.15 -2.64
N LEU A 208 12.75 -19.28 -3.64
CA LEU A 208 11.73 -19.30 -4.70
C LEU A 208 11.69 -20.64 -5.43
N GLN A 209 12.84 -21.24 -5.70
CA GLN A 209 12.90 -22.57 -6.33
C GLN A 209 12.38 -23.67 -5.40
N MET A 210 12.72 -23.61 -4.11
CA MET A 210 12.24 -24.56 -3.10
C MET A 210 10.70 -24.56 -3.01
N VAL A 211 10.07 -23.38 -2.98
CA VAL A 211 8.61 -23.26 -2.83
C VAL A 211 7.86 -23.35 -4.17
N SER A 212 8.56 -23.26 -5.29
CA SER A 212 8.00 -23.23 -6.66
C SER A 212 6.93 -24.30 -6.87
N ARG A 213 7.27 -25.58 -6.67
CA ARG A 213 6.35 -26.68 -6.95
C ARG A 213 5.12 -26.67 -6.04
N ARG A 214 5.25 -26.20 -4.80
CA ARG A 214 4.14 -26.12 -3.82
C ARG A 214 3.19 -24.96 -4.13
N VAL A 215 3.71 -23.83 -4.61
CA VAL A 215 2.93 -22.60 -4.83
C VAL A 215 2.32 -22.55 -6.23
N ILE A 216 3.10 -22.86 -7.27
CA ILE A 216 2.66 -22.72 -8.68
C ILE A 216 2.53 -24.05 -9.42
N GLY A 217 2.88 -25.18 -8.80
CA GLY A 217 2.76 -26.52 -9.42
C GLY A 217 3.85 -26.88 -10.42
N PHE A 218 4.76 -25.95 -10.77
CA PHE A 218 5.91 -26.20 -11.65
C PHE A 218 7.21 -25.64 -11.06
N GLU A 219 8.35 -26.08 -11.59
CA GLU A 219 9.68 -25.63 -11.20
C GLU A 219 10.08 -24.39 -12.00
N GLY A 220 10.79 -23.44 -11.37
CA GLY A 220 11.29 -22.26 -12.06
C GLY A 220 10.73 -20.92 -11.60
N LEU A 221 10.02 -20.84 -10.47
CA LEU A 221 9.50 -19.56 -9.95
C LEU A 221 10.60 -18.49 -9.83
N GLY A 222 11.79 -18.86 -9.35
CA GLY A 222 12.92 -17.95 -9.25
C GLY A 222 13.35 -17.38 -10.62
N LEU A 223 13.45 -18.24 -11.64
CA LEU A 223 13.79 -17.83 -13.00
C LEU A 223 12.69 -16.96 -13.61
N LEU A 224 11.42 -17.32 -13.39
CA LEU A 224 10.26 -16.55 -13.83
C LEU A 224 10.27 -15.14 -13.22
N MET A 225 10.60 -15.02 -11.92
CA MET A 225 10.72 -13.71 -11.26
C MET A 225 11.88 -12.88 -11.80
N VAL A 226 13.04 -13.50 -12.10
CA VAL A 226 14.17 -12.79 -12.74
C VAL A 226 13.78 -12.28 -14.13
N ILE A 227 13.20 -13.14 -14.97
CA ILE A 227 12.81 -12.80 -16.35
C ILE A 227 11.71 -11.72 -16.34
N SER A 228 10.67 -11.89 -15.53
CA SER A 228 9.58 -10.91 -15.44
C SER A 228 10.04 -9.58 -14.86
N GLY A 229 10.84 -9.59 -13.79
CA GLY A 229 11.44 -8.38 -13.22
C GLY A 229 12.30 -7.63 -14.23
N LEU A 230 13.15 -8.35 -14.98
CA LEU A 230 13.99 -7.77 -16.02
C LEU A 230 13.14 -7.22 -17.18
N ALA A 231 12.12 -7.95 -17.63
CA ALA A 231 11.21 -7.51 -18.68
C ALA A 231 10.47 -6.23 -18.27
N VAL A 232 9.96 -6.16 -17.04
CA VAL A 232 9.31 -4.96 -16.48
C VAL A 232 10.31 -3.80 -16.43
N PHE A 233 11.52 -4.02 -15.89
CA PHE A 233 12.55 -2.99 -15.83
C PHE A 233 12.87 -2.43 -17.22
N LEU A 234 13.16 -3.31 -18.18
CA LEU A 234 13.50 -2.92 -19.55
C LEU A 234 12.34 -2.23 -20.27
N LEU A 235 11.10 -2.69 -20.08
CA LEU A 235 9.91 -2.08 -20.67
C LEU A 235 9.70 -0.65 -20.17
N PHE A 236 9.74 -0.44 -18.85
CA PHE A 236 9.56 0.89 -18.27
C PHE A 236 10.75 1.81 -18.58
N MET A 237 11.97 1.29 -18.62
CA MET A 237 13.15 2.05 -19.05
C MET A 237 13.06 2.44 -20.53
N LEU A 238 12.60 1.53 -21.40
CA LEU A 238 12.36 1.82 -22.81
C LEU A 238 11.32 2.95 -22.95
N PHE A 239 10.17 2.83 -22.28
CA PHE A 239 9.16 3.89 -22.31
C PHE A 239 9.68 5.21 -21.73
N LEU A 240 10.49 5.18 -20.67
CA LEU A 240 11.11 6.38 -20.12
C LEU A 240 12.03 7.04 -21.14
N LEU A 241 12.92 6.28 -21.79
CA LEU A 241 13.83 6.80 -22.80
C LEU A 241 13.07 7.34 -24.02
N LEU A 242 12.04 6.64 -24.48
CA LEU A 242 11.17 7.11 -25.55
C LEU A 242 10.49 8.42 -25.15
N LEU A 243 9.91 8.51 -23.95
CA LEU A 243 9.23 9.70 -23.44
C LEU A 243 10.19 10.89 -23.37
N LEU A 244 11.42 10.67 -22.89
CA LEU A 244 12.47 11.69 -22.83
C LEU A 244 12.97 12.11 -24.21
N ASN A 245 12.91 11.22 -25.20
CA ASN A 245 13.20 11.54 -26.60
C ASN A 245 12.09 12.39 -27.26
N GLY A 246 11.02 12.77 -26.54
CA GLY A 246 10.15 13.93 -26.82
C GLY A 246 9.35 13.87 -28.11
N SER A 247 9.13 12.67 -28.65
CA SER A 247 8.20 12.47 -29.77
C SER A 247 7.01 11.59 -29.38
N VAL A 248 6.96 11.10 -28.15
CA VAL A 248 6.01 10.05 -27.76
C VAL A 248 4.59 10.57 -27.64
N ALA A 249 4.37 11.79 -27.13
CA ALA A 249 3.01 12.31 -27.01
C ALA A 249 2.40 12.51 -28.41
N GLY A 250 3.17 13.07 -29.35
CA GLY A 250 2.80 13.17 -30.77
C GLY A 250 2.62 11.83 -31.49
N HIS A 251 3.44 10.81 -31.21
CA HIS A 251 3.26 9.47 -31.77
C HIS A 251 2.03 8.75 -31.19
N ILE A 252 1.76 8.88 -29.89
CA ILE A 252 0.57 8.36 -29.23
C ILE A 252 -0.68 9.03 -29.82
N HIS A 253 -0.67 10.36 -29.97
CA HIS A 253 -1.75 11.09 -30.64
C HIS A 253 -1.97 10.57 -32.06
N ARG A 254 -0.91 10.42 -32.87
CA ARG A 254 -0.99 9.89 -34.24
C ARG A 254 -1.52 8.46 -34.28
N PHE A 255 -1.12 7.61 -33.34
CA PHE A 255 -1.60 6.22 -33.25
C PHE A 255 -3.08 6.17 -32.84
N LEU A 256 -3.49 6.97 -31.86
CA LEU A 256 -4.89 7.10 -31.44
C LEU A 256 -5.78 7.68 -32.55
N MET A 257 -5.24 8.55 -33.41
CA MET A 257 -5.93 9.09 -34.60
C MET A 257 -6.20 8.05 -35.70
N LEU A 258 -5.52 6.89 -35.67
CA LEU A 258 -5.80 5.74 -36.54
C LEU A 258 -7.01 4.93 -36.06
N VAL A 259 -7.46 5.13 -34.82
CA VAL A 259 -8.61 4.42 -34.26
C VAL A 259 -9.91 5.02 -34.84
N PRO A 260 -10.80 4.23 -35.47
CA PRO A 260 -11.95 4.74 -36.24
C PRO A 260 -13.11 5.32 -35.40
N PHE A 261 -12.91 5.58 -34.09
CA PHE A 261 -13.95 6.13 -33.22
C PHE A 261 -14.07 7.66 -33.38
N ARG A 262 -15.15 8.13 -34.02
CA ARG A 262 -15.39 9.57 -34.30
C ARG A 262 -15.35 10.49 -33.06
N LYS A 263 -15.88 10.03 -31.91
CA LYS A 263 -15.87 10.82 -30.65
C LYS A 263 -14.48 10.96 -30.05
N LEU A 264 -13.69 9.88 -30.10
CA LEU A 264 -12.30 9.88 -29.64
C LEU A 264 -11.45 10.79 -30.53
N LYS A 265 -11.66 10.74 -31.85
CA LYS A 265 -10.95 11.59 -32.81
C LYS A 265 -11.22 13.09 -32.60
N ALA A 266 -12.48 13.47 -32.36
CA ALA A 266 -12.85 14.86 -32.08
C ALA A 266 -12.23 15.36 -30.77
N TRP A 267 -12.28 14.55 -29.70
CA TRP A 267 -11.63 14.87 -28.42
C TRP A 267 -10.09 14.95 -28.54
N LEU A 268 -9.48 14.08 -29.36
CA LEU A 268 -8.04 14.11 -29.61
C LEU A 268 -7.59 15.37 -30.33
N LEU A 269 -8.33 15.80 -31.35
CA LEU A 269 -8.05 17.03 -32.10
C LEU A 269 -8.17 18.28 -31.21
N GLU A 270 -9.15 18.30 -30.30
CA GLU A 270 -9.31 19.39 -29.32
C GLU A 270 -8.15 19.45 -28.32
N LYS A 271 -7.46 18.33 -28.06
CA LYS A 271 -6.34 18.25 -27.12
C LYS A 271 -4.96 18.20 -27.79
N GLU A 272 -4.88 18.32 -29.12
CA GLU A 272 -3.64 18.21 -29.90
C GLU A 272 -2.57 19.22 -29.45
N SER A 273 -2.96 20.47 -29.17
CA SER A 273 -2.07 21.50 -28.60
C SER A 273 -1.50 21.08 -27.25
N GLY A 274 -2.33 20.49 -26.37
CA GLY A 274 -1.88 19.99 -25.07
C GLY A 274 -0.86 18.84 -25.17
N PHE A 275 -0.94 17.99 -26.21
CA PHE A 275 0.09 16.96 -26.47
C PHE A 275 1.41 17.59 -26.90
N LEU A 276 1.36 18.61 -27.77
CA LEU A 276 2.56 19.34 -28.22
C LEU A 276 3.25 20.10 -27.07
N ASP A 277 2.47 20.78 -26.23
CA ASP A 277 2.99 21.50 -25.06
C ASP A 277 3.61 20.53 -24.04
N THR A 278 3.04 19.32 -23.90
CA THR A 278 3.60 18.26 -23.05
C THR A 278 4.90 17.70 -23.62
N ASP A 279 4.98 17.46 -24.92
CA ASP A 279 6.25 17.06 -25.59
C ASP A 279 7.31 18.16 -25.44
N GLN A 280 6.92 19.44 -25.50
CA GLN A 280 7.83 20.56 -25.25
C GLN A 280 8.30 20.59 -23.79
N ALA A 281 7.40 20.38 -22.81
CA ALA A 281 7.76 20.27 -21.41
C ALA A 281 8.72 19.08 -21.15
N LEU A 282 8.53 17.94 -21.83
CA LEU A 282 9.42 16.78 -21.75
C LEU A 282 10.84 17.05 -22.29
N ASN A 283 11.01 17.98 -23.24
CA ASN A 283 12.34 18.36 -23.71
C ASN A 283 13.22 18.94 -22.59
N SER A 284 12.63 19.58 -21.57
CA SER A 284 13.37 20.09 -20.41
C SER A 284 14.04 18.99 -19.57
N TYR A 285 13.54 17.75 -19.65
CA TYR A 285 14.09 16.59 -18.94
C TYR A 285 15.29 15.95 -19.66
N ARG A 286 15.56 16.29 -20.93
CA ARG A 286 16.69 15.73 -21.69
C ARG A 286 18.05 16.16 -21.11
N GLY A 287 18.15 17.44 -20.73
CA GLY A 287 19.35 18.01 -20.11
C GLY A 287 19.56 17.60 -18.65
N PHE A 288 18.65 16.82 -18.07
CA PHE A 288 18.77 16.40 -16.68
C PHE A 288 20.01 15.49 -16.50
N PRO A 289 20.87 15.72 -15.49
CA PRO A 289 22.10 14.96 -15.34
C PRO A 289 21.82 13.47 -15.08
N ALA A 290 22.63 12.59 -15.68
CA ALA A 290 22.51 11.14 -15.45
C ALA A 290 22.63 10.77 -13.96
N GLY A 291 23.50 11.46 -13.21
CA GLY A 291 23.65 11.25 -11.76
C GLY A 291 22.38 11.59 -10.97
N GLY A 292 21.64 12.64 -11.36
CA GLY A 292 20.36 12.98 -10.74
C GLY A 292 19.29 11.92 -10.98
N ARG A 293 19.23 11.35 -12.21
CA ARG A 293 18.33 10.24 -12.54
C ARG A 293 18.64 8.98 -11.73
N LEU A 294 19.92 8.63 -11.63
CA LEU A 294 20.36 7.47 -10.85
C LEU A 294 20.02 7.63 -9.37
N LEU A 295 20.20 8.83 -8.81
CA LEU A 295 19.85 9.11 -7.42
C LEU A 295 18.33 9.02 -7.18
N ALA A 296 17.51 9.56 -8.10
CA ALA A 296 16.05 9.40 -8.01
C ALA A 296 15.61 7.94 -8.14
N MET A 297 16.23 7.17 -9.05
CA MET A 297 16.00 5.72 -9.18
C MET A 297 16.34 4.98 -7.88
N PHE A 298 17.48 5.30 -7.25
CA PHE A 298 17.88 4.73 -5.97
C PHE A 298 16.82 4.97 -4.89
N TYR A 299 16.30 6.19 -4.76
CA TYR A 299 15.25 6.49 -3.79
C TYR A 299 13.94 5.74 -4.10
N TYR A 300 13.54 5.60 -5.36
CA TYR A 300 12.35 4.80 -5.70
C TYR A 300 12.54 3.32 -5.35
N VAL A 301 13.72 2.74 -5.59
CA VAL A 301 14.03 1.37 -5.16
C VAL A 301 13.98 1.26 -3.64
N LEU A 302 14.55 2.23 -2.91
CA LEU A 302 14.49 2.26 -1.45
C LEU A 302 13.04 2.36 -0.93
N ALA A 303 12.17 3.11 -1.60
CA ALA A 303 10.75 3.16 -1.29
C ALA A 303 10.07 1.80 -1.47
N TRP A 304 10.38 1.06 -2.55
CA TRP A 304 9.89 -0.31 -2.74
C TRP A 304 10.32 -1.26 -1.61
N PHE A 305 11.55 -1.11 -1.11
CA PHE A 305 12.03 -1.89 0.06
C PHE A 305 11.24 -1.64 1.34
N MET A 306 10.60 -0.47 1.50
CA MET A 306 9.77 -0.21 2.67
C MET A 306 8.54 -1.13 2.74
N LEU A 307 8.05 -1.65 1.60
CA LEU A 307 6.98 -2.64 1.59
C LEU A 307 7.45 -3.99 2.18
N THR A 308 8.64 -4.45 1.82
CA THR A 308 9.24 -5.65 2.45
C THR A 308 9.54 -5.40 3.92
N ALA A 309 10.06 -4.21 4.27
CA ALA A 309 10.33 -3.86 5.65
C ALA A 309 9.05 -3.90 6.51
N GLU A 310 7.93 -3.41 5.97
CA GLU A 310 6.61 -3.53 6.61
C GLU A 310 6.26 -5.00 6.87
N SER A 311 6.30 -5.84 5.84
CA SER A 311 5.98 -7.27 5.97
C SER A 311 6.89 -7.96 7.00
N TYR A 312 8.18 -7.66 6.97
CA TYR A 312 9.16 -8.20 7.90
C TYR A 312 8.91 -7.76 9.35
N ILE A 313 8.63 -6.47 9.58
CA ILE A 313 8.34 -5.94 10.91
C ILE A 313 7.10 -6.60 11.49
N ILE A 314 6.02 -6.73 10.70
CA ILE A 314 4.78 -7.37 11.17
C ILE A 314 5.06 -8.81 11.60
N LEU A 315 5.74 -9.61 10.77
CA LEU A 315 6.04 -11.01 11.08
C LEU A 315 6.99 -11.15 12.29
N THR A 316 7.98 -10.27 12.40
CA THR A 316 8.89 -10.23 13.56
C THR A 316 8.14 -9.94 14.84
N LEU A 317 7.20 -8.98 14.82
CA LEU A 317 6.36 -8.64 15.98
C LEU A 317 5.40 -9.77 16.37
N LEU A 318 4.96 -10.57 15.39
CA LEU A 318 4.16 -11.77 15.64
C LEU A 318 5.00 -12.96 16.15
N GLY A 319 6.32 -12.82 16.23
CA GLY A 319 7.22 -13.90 16.66
C GLY A 319 7.44 -14.99 15.61
N VAL A 320 7.12 -14.71 14.34
CA VAL A 320 7.30 -15.66 13.24
C VAL A 320 8.76 -15.65 12.81
N GLU A 321 9.41 -16.80 12.91
CA GLU A 321 10.79 -16.99 12.45
C GLU A 321 10.85 -17.09 10.91
N ILE A 322 11.00 -15.93 10.26
CA ILE A 322 11.21 -15.83 8.82
C ILE A 322 12.38 -14.91 8.53
N SER A 323 13.25 -15.32 7.61
CA SER A 323 14.38 -14.47 7.20
C SER A 323 13.92 -13.32 6.30
N PHE A 324 14.67 -12.21 6.31
CA PHE A 324 14.37 -11.06 5.47
C PHE A 324 14.32 -11.42 3.97
N TYR A 325 15.22 -12.29 3.50
CA TYR A 325 15.26 -12.70 2.08
C TYR A 325 14.06 -13.55 1.67
N GLN A 326 13.51 -14.36 2.58
CA GLN A 326 12.29 -15.12 2.31
C GLN A 326 11.09 -14.19 2.16
N ILE A 327 10.89 -13.23 3.09
CA ILE A 327 9.77 -12.30 2.96
C ILE A 327 9.94 -11.36 1.77
N PHE A 328 11.17 -10.94 1.46
CA PHE A 328 11.45 -10.16 0.26
C PHE A 328 11.07 -10.93 -1.02
N ALA A 329 11.41 -12.22 -1.09
CA ALA A 329 11.06 -13.08 -2.21
C ALA A 329 9.54 -13.28 -2.36
N ILE A 330 8.82 -13.39 -1.24
CA ILE A 330 7.35 -13.44 -1.24
C ILE A 330 6.78 -12.11 -1.75
N ASP A 331 7.26 -10.98 -1.23
CA ASP A 331 6.77 -9.65 -1.56
C ASP A 331 6.96 -9.30 -3.04
N ILE A 332 8.08 -9.68 -3.67
CA ILE A 332 8.26 -9.44 -5.11
C ILE A 332 7.29 -10.26 -5.96
N ALA A 333 7.00 -11.51 -5.57
CA ALA A 333 6.09 -12.38 -6.29
C ALA A 333 4.65 -11.86 -6.18
N LEU A 334 4.25 -11.42 -4.98
CA LEU A 334 2.94 -10.84 -4.73
C LEU A 334 2.78 -9.42 -5.29
N ALA A 335 3.87 -8.66 -5.41
CA ALA A 335 3.86 -7.38 -6.12
C ALA A 335 3.60 -7.58 -7.62
N MET A 336 4.25 -8.57 -8.25
CA MET A 336 3.99 -8.93 -9.65
C MET A 336 2.57 -9.46 -9.85
N LEU A 337 2.10 -10.32 -8.93
CA LEU A 337 0.72 -10.80 -8.95
C LEU A 337 -0.28 -9.64 -8.86
N ARG A 338 -0.08 -8.69 -7.94
CA ARG A 338 -0.96 -7.51 -7.81
C ARG A 338 -1.02 -6.69 -9.10
N SER A 339 0.07 -6.54 -9.83
CA SER A 339 0.07 -5.82 -11.11
C SER A 339 -0.86 -6.45 -12.15
N LEU A 340 -1.08 -7.78 -12.12
CA LEU A 340 -2.03 -8.47 -12.99
C LEU A 340 -3.49 -8.21 -12.60
N PHE A 341 -3.72 -7.96 -11.30
CA PHE A 341 -5.04 -7.70 -10.72
C PHE A 341 -5.24 -6.20 -10.37
N PHE A 342 -4.72 -5.30 -11.20
CA PHE A 342 -4.74 -3.85 -10.95
C PHE A 342 -6.15 -3.24 -10.79
N PHE A 343 -7.19 -3.95 -11.23
CA PHE A 343 -8.60 -3.54 -11.11
C PHE A 343 -9.19 -3.86 -9.73
N ILE A 344 -8.53 -4.69 -8.92
CA ILE A 344 -8.92 -4.99 -7.54
C ILE A 344 -8.31 -3.92 -6.61
N PRO A 345 -9.13 -3.18 -5.85
CA PRO A 345 -8.64 -2.18 -4.89
C PRO A 345 -7.64 -2.78 -3.91
N SER A 346 -6.52 -2.11 -3.68
CA SER A 346 -5.42 -2.53 -2.77
C SER A 346 -4.96 -4.00 -2.94
N GLY A 347 -5.25 -4.66 -4.08
CA GLY A 347 -5.03 -6.10 -4.25
C GLY A 347 -5.74 -6.97 -3.20
N LEU A 348 -6.86 -6.49 -2.66
CA LEU A 348 -7.64 -7.14 -1.60
C LEU A 348 -7.96 -8.60 -1.93
N GLY A 349 -7.68 -9.49 -0.97
CA GLY A 349 -7.89 -10.92 -1.10
C GLY A 349 -6.80 -11.63 -1.92
N VAL A 350 -6.38 -11.09 -3.07
CA VAL A 350 -5.33 -11.72 -3.91
C VAL A 350 -3.98 -11.74 -3.20
N GLN A 351 -3.56 -10.60 -2.65
CA GLN A 351 -2.28 -10.55 -1.93
C GLN A 351 -2.33 -11.37 -0.64
N ASP A 352 -3.45 -11.30 0.08
CA ASP A 352 -3.62 -11.94 1.38
C ASP A 352 -3.57 -13.47 1.26
N LEU A 353 -4.31 -14.03 0.29
CA LEU A 353 -4.25 -15.45 -0.04
C LEU A 353 -2.86 -15.85 -0.52
N GLY A 354 -2.20 -14.98 -1.29
CA GLY A 354 -0.82 -15.17 -1.72
C GLY A 354 0.12 -15.37 -0.53
N TYR A 355 0.07 -14.51 0.49
CA TYR A 355 0.88 -14.67 1.70
C TYR A 355 0.59 -15.98 2.43
N LEU A 356 -0.68 -16.33 2.61
CA LEU A 356 -1.06 -17.60 3.25
C LEU A 356 -0.50 -18.81 2.49
N LEU A 357 -0.56 -18.80 1.16
CA LEU A 357 -0.01 -19.88 0.33
C LEU A 357 1.51 -20.03 0.51
N PHE A 358 2.24 -18.91 0.57
CA PHE A 358 3.68 -18.95 0.83
C PHE A 358 4.01 -19.39 2.26
N PHE A 359 3.25 -18.95 3.26
CA PHE A 359 3.42 -19.38 4.66
C PHE A 359 3.12 -20.87 4.85
N GLN A 360 2.08 -21.37 4.19
CA GLN A 360 1.75 -22.79 4.15
C GLN A 360 2.87 -23.58 3.45
N ALA A 361 3.41 -23.07 2.33
CA ALA A 361 4.51 -23.71 1.62
C ALA A 361 5.81 -23.76 2.44
N LEU A 362 6.05 -22.77 3.29
CA LEU A 362 7.14 -22.73 4.27
C LEU A 362 6.95 -23.71 5.45
N GLY A 363 5.73 -24.21 5.68
CA GLY A 363 5.42 -25.09 6.79
C GLY A 363 5.37 -24.38 8.15
N ILE A 364 5.00 -23.09 8.17
CA ILE A 364 4.79 -22.35 9.42
C ILE A 364 3.67 -23.06 10.20
N HIS A 365 3.98 -23.54 11.41
CA HIS A 365 3.11 -24.46 12.17
C HIS A 365 1.70 -23.91 12.42
N ASP A 366 1.58 -22.62 12.77
CA ASP A 366 0.30 -21.93 12.98
C ASP A 366 0.00 -20.90 11.87
N PHE A 367 0.30 -21.24 10.61
CA PHE A 367 0.14 -20.32 9.47
C PHE A 367 -1.27 -19.72 9.36
N ALA A 368 -2.31 -20.44 9.82
CA ALA A 368 -3.68 -19.97 9.80
C ALA A 368 -3.91 -18.79 10.77
N ALA A 369 -3.33 -18.82 11.97
CA ALA A 369 -3.47 -17.76 12.96
C ALA A 369 -2.42 -16.65 12.77
N ASP A 370 -1.16 -16.98 12.43
CA ASP A 370 -0.11 -15.99 12.17
C ASP A 370 -0.34 -15.26 10.85
N GLY A 371 -0.71 -15.99 9.81
CA GLY A 371 -1.03 -15.42 8.52
C GLY A 371 -2.28 -14.53 8.59
N ALA A 372 -3.26 -14.92 9.40
CA ALA A 372 -4.41 -14.07 9.68
C ALA A 372 -4.06 -12.79 10.43
N ALA A 373 -3.29 -12.90 11.51
CA ALA A 373 -2.83 -11.74 12.27
C ALA A 373 -2.01 -10.80 11.39
N PHE A 374 -1.12 -11.36 10.55
CA PHE A 374 -0.34 -10.62 9.57
C PHE A 374 -1.21 -9.84 8.59
N VAL A 375 -2.17 -10.51 7.95
CA VAL A 375 -3.10 -9.87 7.01
C VAL A 375 -3.92 -8.79 7.72
N LEU A 376 -4.49 -9.08 8.89
CA LEU A 376 -5.29 -8.14 9.65
C LEU A 376 -4.52 -6.87 10.00
N LEU A 377 -3.29 -6.99 10.49
CA LEU A 377 -2.44 -5.85 10.82
C LEU A 377 -2.14 -5.00 9.59
N ARG A 378 -1.82 -5.64 8.47
CA ARG A 378 -1.54 -4.96 7.21
C ARG A 378 -2.77 -4.19 6.69
N ARG A 379 -3.94 -4.82 6.71
CA ARG A 379 -5.20 -4.20 6.29
C ARG A 379 -5.66 -3.10 7.23
N PHE A 380 -5.51 -3.28 8.54
CA PHE A 380 -5.80 -2.25 9.53
C PHE A 380 -4.92 -1.01 9.31
N LYS A 381 -3.62 -1.21 9.08
CA LYS A 381 -2.68 -0.15 8.72
C LYS A 381 -3.10 0.58 7.44
N GLU A 382 -3.52 -0.15 6.40
CA GLU A 382 -4.04 0.45 5.16
C GLU A 382 -5.27 1.33 5.44
N VAL A 383 -6.23 0.84 6.23
CA VAL A 383 -7.43 1.62 6.62
C VAL A 383 -7.05 2.91 7.34
N LEU A 384 -6.10 2.85 8.28
CA LEU A 384 -5.63 4.04 9.00
C LEU A 384 -5.02 5.08 8.04
N TRP A 385 -4.16 4.64 7.12
CA TRP A 385 -3.52 5.53 6.15
C TRP A 385 -4.48 6.11 5.13
N TYR A 386 -5.41 5.30 4.61
CA TYR A 386 -6.42 5.78 3.67
C TYR A 386 -7.41 6.74 4.34
N SER A 387 -7.78 6.48 5.60
CA SER A 387 -8.59 7.41 6.39
C SER A 387 -7.88 8.74 6.59
N PHE A 388 -6.58 8.70 6.91
CA PHE A 388 -5.76 9.90 7.02
C PHE A 388 -5.68 10.66 5.69
N GLY A 389 -5.44 9.97 4.57
CA GLY A 389 -5.37 10.57 3.25
C GLY A 389 -6.69 11.22 2.79
N TYR A 390 -7.83 10.61 3.10
CA TYR A 390 -9.15 11.22 2.88
C TYR A 390 -9.38 12.42 3.79
N GLY A 391 -8.94 12.37 5.05
CA GLY A 391 -8.95 13.53 5.94
C GLY A 391 -8.15 14.70 5.36
N VAL A 392 -6.95 14.42 4.83
CA VAL A 392 -6.12 15.42 4.14
C VAL A 392 -6.81 15.95 2.88
N MET A 393 -7.45 15.09 2.09
CA MET A 393 -8.21 15.48 0.89
C MET A 393 -9.37 16.43 1.24
N PHE A 394 -10.15 16.08 2.26
CA PHE A 394 -11.28 16.87 2.76
C PHE A 394 -10.84 18.22 3.30
N LEU A 395 -9.82 18.25 4.17
CA LEU A 395 -9.27 19.49 4.73
C LEU A 395 -8.65 20.41 3.65
N SER A 396 -8.22 19.83 2.54
CA SER A 396 -7.68 20.58 1.40
C SER A 396 -8.75 21.04 0.40
N GLY A 397 -10.02 20.71 0.63
CA GLY A 397 -11.14 21.06 -0.24
C GLY A 397 -11.07 20.45 -1.63
N VAL A 398 -10.47 19.27 -1.77
CA VAL A 398 -10.34 18.56 -3.05
C VAL A 398 -11.52 17.61 -3.21
N HIS A 399 -12.23 17.71 -4.33
CA HIS A 399 -13.30 16.78 -4.68
C HIS A 399 -12.90 15.94 -5.91
N LEU A 400 -13.40 14.71 -6.01
CA LEU A 400 -13.09 13.81 -7.14
C LEU A 400 -13.51 14.39 -8.51
N GLY A 401 -14.54 15.24 -8.54
CA GLY A 401 -15.03 15.90 -9.75
C GLY A 401 -14.16 17.08 -10.23
N ASP A 402 -13.23 17.55 -9.39
CA ASP A 402 -12.43 18.73 -9.70
C ASP A 402 -11.50 18.49 -10.90
N ALA A 403 -10.95 17.28 -11.02
CA ALA A 403 -10.08 16.88 -12.13
C ALA A 403 -10.81 16.84 -13.50
N GLN A 404 -12.13 16.72 -13.50
CA GLN A 404 -12.95 16.74 -14.73
C GLN A 404 -13.36 18.17 -15.12
N SER A 405 -13.38 19.10 -14.17
CA SER A 405 -13.89 20.47 -14.34
C SER A 405 -12.80 21.46 -14.78
N GLY A 406 -11.53 21.19 -14.44
CA GLY A 406 -10.37 22.03 -14.81
C GLY A 406 -10.05 22.10 -16.30
N GLY A 407 -10.82 21.43 -17.16
CA GLY A 407 -10.69 21.53 -18.62
C GLY A 407 -11.61 22.57 -19.28
N ASN A 408 -12.57 23.15 -18.54
CA ASN A 408 -13.63 24.02 -19.09
C ASN A 408 -13.54 25.49 -18.65
N ASN A 409 -12.61 25.86 -17.77
CA ASN A 409 -12.60 27.19 -17.13
C ASN A 409 -11.59 28.19 -17.72
N ASP A 410 -10.95 27.90 -18.86
CA ASP A 410 -10.09 28.85 -19.58
C ASP A 410 -10.85 29.72 -20.60
N GLU A 411 -12.18 29.64 -20.64
CA GLU A 411 -13.06 30.56 -21.40
C GLU A 411 -13.96 31.35 -20.44
N SER A 412 -13.44 32.42 -19.85
CA SER A 412 -14.25 33.57 -19.40
C SER A 412 -13.45 34.85 -19.34
#